data_AF-A0A7Y3BMQ6-F1
#
_entry.id   AF-A0A7Y3BMQ6-F1
#
_cell.length_a   1.000
_cell.length_b   1.000
_cell.length_c   1.000
_cell.angle_alpha   90.00
_cell.angle_beta   90.00
_cell.angle_gamma   90.00
#
_symmetry.space_group_name_H-M   'P 1'
#
loop_
_entity.id
_entity.type
_entity.pdbx_description
1 polymer ?
#
loop_
_entity_poly.entity_id
_entity_poly.type
_entity_poly.pdbx_seq_one_letter_code
_entity_poly.pdbx_strand_id
1 'polypeptide(L)'
;MSVFKSANCVIFAAKPVAERRSMAFVDRSVFSTLTLISLLLLAAVGCGDDASSSGTTPDPFVPEAYGEWLKFEPEGAVCANGSQYKYFVNFSETSSDVVIFLEGGGACSNYDDCSNGRPFNTDCIKEAPGAECIRDDYPAAYLFLEELAPLSAVTEPLGVVDGNVPVELAYPLLSANTDINPVGDWNRVFIPYCTGDTYLGSRIQTYVDPDGVGPDVEFHHMGHQNMLLVIEELNQMFATIPRMLVGGCSAGGVGSLNNYPFIRNGIEGADQGYLLADSGPIVPSTLLSGQPSNQSGLFSAVSTIWGVGTMIDSLPTGGDRILADFGEVNAVVSESFPNDRLSVSIFERDYNFPVATYESAFPIFSEEGSTVDTGAGRTEIYRLTSEDLESLRSRLDDLDNLSYYMPYYRNTNTSHCLTVTGLEDVGSSELEFLGLFQEDPSAATWTGTEIETDGGTVTYKDFIEQLLDDSAPQQSYYEGTCEGRFQVCALDCEAYDALLCEAAVE
;
A
#
# COMPACT_ATOMS: atom_id res chain seq x y z
N MET A 1 -69.53 -11.06 -14.32
CA MET A 1 -69.23 -11.87 -13.11
C MET A 1 -68.02 -11.20 -12.45
N SER A 2 -68.23 -10.20 -11.59
CA SER A 2 -68.43 -10.31 -10.12
C SER A 2 -67.12 -10.55 -9.37
N VAL A 3 -66.71 -9.85 -8.30
CA VAL A 3 -67.03 -8.59 -7.58
C VAL A 3 -65.88 -8.40 -6.56
N PHE A 4 -65.52 -7.14 -6.29
CA PHE A 4 -64.71 -6.52 -5.21
C PHE A 4 -64.51 -7.20 -3.82
N LYS A 5 -63.34 -6.93 -3.20
CA LYS A 5 -63.11 -6.19 -1.91
C LYS A 5 -61.60 -6.14 -1.57
N SER A 6 -60.92 -4.97 -1.55
CA SER A 6 -60.61 -4.07 -0.39
C SER A 6 -59.89 -4.76 0.78
N ALA A 7 -58.91 -4.22 1.53
CA ALA A 7 -58.05 -3.03 1.54
C ALA A 7 -57.16 -3.21 2.80
N ASN A 8 -55.90 -2.77 2.80
CA ASN A 8 -55.34 -1.83 3.81
C ASN A 8 -53.82 -1.69 3.69
N CYS A 9 -53.44 -0.41 3.66
CA CYS A 9 -52.11 0.17 3.68
C CYS A 9 -51.93 0.78 5.08
N VAL A 10 -50.76 0.67 5.72
CA VAL A 10 -50.39 1.50 6.87
C VAL A 10 -48.94 1.96 6.73
N ILE A 11 -48.83 3.27 6.57
CA ILE A 11 -47.65 4.14 6.69
C ILE A 11 -47.56 4.58 8.16
N PHE A 12 -46.36 4.76 8.72
CA PHE A 12 -46.17 5.72 9.82
C PHE A 12 -44.83 6.46 9.72
N ALA A 13 -44.93 7.79 9.79
CA ALA A 13 -43.82 8.72 9.95
C ALA A 13 -44.11 9.70 11.11
N ALA A 14 -43.04 10.01 11.86
CA ALA A 14 -42.66 11.26 12.55
C ALA A 14 -43.36 11.82 13.83
N LYS A 15 -42.52 11.91 14.90
CA LYS A 15 -42.24 13.04 15.87
C LYS A 15 -43.36 13.53 16.85
N PRO A 16 -43.09 14.25 17.98
CA PRO A 16 -41.94 15.13 18.31
C PRO A 16 -41.40 15.14 19.78
N VAL A 17 -40.59 16.18 20.05
CA VAL A 17 -39.64 16.58 21.13
C VAL A 17 -40.27 17.23 22.39
N ALA A 18 -39.46 17.35 23.47
CA ALA A 18 -39.45 18.30 24.61
C ALA A 18 -39.88 17.72 25.98
N GLU A 19 -39.36 18.07 27.18
CA GLU A 19 -38.28 18.94 27.68
C GLU A 19 -38.06 18.64 29.19
N ARG A 20 -36.83 18.84 29.69
CA ARG A 20 -36.34 19.33 31.02
C ARG A 20 -36.96 18.93 32.39
N ARG A 21 -36.03 18.93 33.38
CA ARG A 21 -36.11 19.18 34.86
C ARG A 21 -35.93 17.91 35.73
N SER A 22 -35.17 17.85 36.83
CA SER A 22 -34.30 18.77 37.60
C SER A 22 -33.51 17.93 38.63
N MET A 23 -32.35 18.41 39.08
CA MET A 23 -31.59 17.90 40.24
C MET A 23 -32.28 18.16 41.60
N ALA A 24 -32.08 17.26 42.57
CA ALA A 24 -31.88 17.51 44.02
C ALA A 24 -31.53 16.17 44.71
N PHE A 25 -30.31 15.92 45.21
CA PHE A 25 -29.73 16.24 46.54
C PHE A 25 -30.37 15.56 47.78
N VAL A 26 -29.49 15.12 48.71
CA VAL A 26 -29.68 14.79 50.16
C VAL A 26 -29.95 13.29 50.47
N ASP A 27 -29.34 12.56 51.41
CA ASP A 27 -28.25 12.79 52.38
C ASP A 27 -27.57 11.48 52.80
N ARG A 28 -26.43 11.64 53.49
CA ARG A 28 -25.61 10.65 54.19
C ARG A 28 -26.24 10.02 55.44
N SER A 29 -25.63 8.87 55.80
CA SER A 29 -25.36 8.35 57.15
C SER A 29 -26.40 7.43 57.79
N VAL A 30 -25.97 6.26 58.26
CA VAL A 30 -25.82 5.90 59.69
C VAL A 30 -25.21 4.49 59.85
N PHE A 31 -24.24 4.41 60.76
CA PHE A 31 -23.55 3.22 61.30
C PHE A 31 -24.47 2.28 62.10
N SER A 32 -24.25 0.96 62.03
CA SER A 32 -24.25 0.02 63.19
C SER A 32 -23.95 -1.42 62.70
N THR A 33 -22.77 -2.00 62.90
CA THR A 33 -22.26 -2.76 64.07
C THR A 33 -23.05 -4.00 64.50
N LEU A 34 -22.36 -5.16 64.35
CA LEU A 34 -22.43 -6.44 65.09
C LEU A 34 -23.72 -7.28 64.96
N THR A 35 -23.67 -8.59 64.71
CA THR A 35 -23.11 -9.61 65.62
C THR A 35 -22.94 -10.98 64.94
N LEU A 36 -21.82 -11.67 65.26
CA LEU A 36 -21.48 -13.07 64.98
C LEU A 36 -22.47 -14.10 65.57
N ILE A 37 -22.48 -15.33 65.01
CA ILE A 37 -22.37 -16.68 65.64
C ILE A 37 -22.83 -17.70 64.58
N SER A 38 -21.92 -18.31 63.82
CA SER A 38 -21.22 -19.60 64.08
C SER A 38 -22.14 -20.83 64.17
N LEU A 39 -22.14 -21.65 63.11
CA LEU A 39 -22.24 -23.10 63.24
C LEU A 39 -21.42 -23.77 62.14
N LEU A 40 -20.27 -24.32 62.55
CA LEU A 40 -19.45 -25.23 61.77
C LEU A 40 -20.21 -26.54 61.53
N LEU A 41 -20.19 -27.00 60.28
CA LEU A 41 -20.27 -28.42 59.92
C LEU A 41 -19.23 -28.66 58.82
N LEU A 42 -18.09 -29.23 59.22
CA LEU A 42 -17.07 -29.75 58.31
C LEU A 42 -17.41 -31.20 57.96
N ALA A 43 -17.64 -31.45 56.67
CA ALA A 43 -17.29 -32.68 55.93
C ALA A 43 -17.66 -32.43 54.45
N ALA A 44 -16.90 -32.76 53.42
CA ALA A 44 -15.52 -33.12 53.21
C ALA A 44 -15.33 -33.01 51.69
N VAL A 45 -14.27 -32.31 51.27
CA VAL A 45 -13.53 -32.45 50.00
C VAL A 45 -14.34 -32.52 48.69
N GLY A 46 -14.38 -31.37 48.03
CA GLY A 46 -14.56 -31.25 46.58
C GLY A 46 -13.92 -29.93 46.14
N CYS A 47 -12.60 -29.91 45.95
CA CYS A 47 -11.87 -28.77 45.41
C CYS A 47 -12.30 -28.54 43.96
N GLY A 48 -13.12 -27.53 43.73
CA GLY A 48 -13.19 -26.81 42.47
C GLY A 48 -12.83 -25.38 42.81
N ASP A 49 -11.54 -25.05 42.72
CA ASP A 49 -11.07 -23.69 42.97
C ASP A 49 -11.56 -22.79 41.84
N ASP A 50 -12.25 -21.73 42.25
CA ASP A 50 -12.53 -20.53 41.48
C ASP A 50 -11.22 -20.00 40.88
N ALA A 51 -11.10 -20.04 39.55
CA ALA A 51 -10.06 -19.31 38.84
C ALA A 51 -10.36 -17.81 38.95
N SER A 52 -9.73 -17.15 39.92
CA SER A 52 -9.48 -15.73 39.83
C SER A 52 -8.71 -15.46 38.54
N SER A 53 -9.29 -14.67 37.64
CA SER A 53 -8.55 -14.10 36.51
C SER A 53 -7.52 -13.12 37.05
N SER A 54 -6.34 -13.62 37.41
CA SER A 54 -5.15 -12.79 37.51
C SER A 54 -4.86 -12.27 36.11
N GLY A 55 -4.95 -10.95 35.93
CA GLY A 55 -4.41 -10.27 34.76
C GLY A 55 -2.90 -10.47 34.75
N THR A 56 -2.46 -11.53 34.09
CA THR A 56 -1.07 -11.69 33.68
C THR A 56 -0.92 -10.90 32.40
N THR A 57 -0.08 -9.86 32.40
CA THR A 57 0.45 -9.31 31.15
C THR A 57 1.01 -10.48 30.34
N PRO A 58 0.60 -10.67 29.07
CA PRO A 58 1.17 -11.72 28.22
C PRO A 58 2.70 -11.66 28.26
N ASP A 59 3.35 -12.82 28.26
CA ASP A 59 4.80 -12.87 28.12
C ASP A 59 5.19 -12.15 26.81
N PRO A 60 6.30 -11.39 26.79
CA PRO A 60 6.73 -10.68 25.60
C PRO A 60 7.00 -11.67 24.47
N PHE A 61 6.59 -11.32 23.25
CA PHE A 61 6.90 -12.11 22.06
C PHE A 61 8.41 -12.30 21.89
N VAL A 62 8.82 -13.51 21.55
CA VAL A 62 10.22 -13.85 21.26
C VAL A 62 10.26 -14.50 19.87
N PRO A 63 10.95 -13.90 18.89
CA PRO A 63 11.11 -14.48 17.57
C PRO A 63 11.77 -15.87 17.62
N GLU A 64 11.36 -16.76 16.71
CA GLU A 64 11.97 -18.09 16.59
C GLU A 64 13.39 -18.04 15.99
N ALA A 65 13.66 -17.03 15.16
CA ALA A 65 14.95 -16.74 14.55
C ALA A 65 15.09 -15.24 14.25
N TYR A 66 16.33 -14.80 14.01
CA TYR A 66 16.68 -13.44 13.60
C TYR A 66 17.48 -13.49 12.30
N GLY A 67 17.41 -12.43 11.48
CA GLY A 67 18.09 -12.37 10.18
C GLY A 67 17.46 -13.25 9.09
N GLU A 68 16.41 -13.99 9.40
CA GLU A 68 15.68 -14.88 8.48
C GLU A 68 14.22 -14.42 8.37
N TRP A 69 13.59 -14.66 7.21
CA TRP A 69 12.17 -14.39 7.02
C TRP A 69 11.32 -15.46 7.70
N LEU A 70 10.49 -15.03 8.65
CA LEU A 70 9.49 -15.85 9.31
C LEU A 70 8.11 -15.55 8.73
N LYS A 71 7.35 -16.59 8.40
CA LYS A 71 5.99 -16.51 7.87
C LYS A 71 4.96 -16.43 9.01
N PHE A 72 3.94 -15.60 8.83
CA PHE A 72 2.80 -15.46 9.73
C PHE A 72 1.48 -15.52 8.96
N GLU A 73 0.44 -16.08 9.61
CA GLU A 73 -0.86 -16.41 9.00
C GLU A 73 -2.01 -15.89 9.88
N PRO A 74 -2.38 -14.60 9.78
CA PRO A 74 -3.42 -14.04 10.64
C PRO A 74 -4.76 -14.76 10.46
N GLU A 75 -5.38 -15.13 11.57
CA GLU A 75 -6.67 -15.84 11.56
C GLU A 75 -7.75 -14.97 10.87
N GLY A 76 -8.36 -15.51 9.83
CA GLY A 76 -9.44 -14.84 9.08
C GLY A 76 -8.99 -13.92 7.94
N ALA A 77 -7.69 -13.68 7.79
CA ALA A 77 -7.14 -12.95 6.65
C ALA A 77 -7.12 -13.83 5.40
N VAL A 78 -7.60 -13.32 4.26
CA VAL A 78 -7.74 -14.11 3.02
C VAL A 78 -7.30 -13.36 1.77
N CYS A 79 -6.79 -14.09 0.78
CA CYS A 79 -6.47 -13.58 -0.56
C CYS A 79 -7.69 -13.62 -1.50
N ALA A 80 -7.51 -13.11 -2.72
CA ALA A 80 -8.55 -12.98 -3.76
C ALA A 80 -9.46 -14.21 -3.95
N ASN A 81 -8.92 -15.42 -3.89
CA ASN A 81 -9.67 -16.67 -4.07
C ASN A 81 -10.19 -17.30 -2.75
N GLY A 82 -10.02 -16.60 -1.61
CA GLY A 82 -10.38 -17.07 -0.28
C GLY A 82 -9.31 -17.94 0.42
N SER A 83 -8.15 -18.16 -0.19
CA SER A 83 -7.02 -18.84 0.46
C SER A 83 -6.44 -18.00 1.62
N GLN A 84 -5.81 -18.68 2.58
CA GLN A 84 -5.20 -18.05 3.77
C GLN A 84 -4.16 -16.99 3.36
N TYR A 85 -4.33 -15.77 3.86
CA TYR A 85 -3.34 -14.69 3.69
C TYR A 85 -2.10 -14.95 4.54
N LYS A 86 -0.94 -14.49 4.06
CA LYS A 86 0.37 -14.64 4.69
C LYS A 86 1.15 -13.33 4.62
N TYR A 87 1.93 -13.04 5.66
CA TYR A 87 2.94 -11.97 5.63
C TYR A 87 4.24 -12.45 6.27
N PHE A 88 5.31 -11.68 6.11
CA PHE A 88 6.65 -12.12 6.47
C PHE A 88 7.37 -11.08 7.32
N VAL A 89 8.10 -11.54 8.33
CA VAL A 89 8.91 -10.68 9.21
C VAL A 89 10.33 -11.22 9.30
N ASN A 90 11.31 -10.36 9.05
CA ASN A 90 12.71 -10.60 9.34
C ASN A 90 13.12 -9.76 10.56
N PHE A 91 13.33 -10.44 11.69
CA PHE A 91 13.64 -9.79 12.96
C PHE A 91 15.13 -9.42 13.05
N SER A 92 15.40 -8.22 13.59
CA SER A 92 16.75 -7.71 13.82
C SER A 92 17.27 -8.11 15.20
N GLU A 93 18.52 -8.56 15.28
CA GLU A 93 19.20 -8.79 16.56
C GLU A 93 19.64 -7.48 17.24
N THR A 94 19.71 -6.38 16.49
CA THR A 94 20.40 -5.15 16.89
C THR A 94 19.51 -3.92 16.97
N SER A 95 18.29 -3.97 16.42
CA SER A 95 17.37 -2.83 16.37
C SER A 95 15.96 -3.21 16.85
N SER A 96 15.29 -2.25 17.47
CA SER A 96 13.84 -2.29 17.76
C SER A 96 13.03 -1.43 16.80
N ASP A 97 13.68 -0.75 15.86
CA ASP A 97 13.00 -0.01 14.81
C ASP A 97 12.37 -0.99 13.80
N VAL A 98 11.31 -0.57 13.10
CA VAL A 98 10.54 -1.42 12.20
C VAL A 98 10.28 -0.71 10.88
N VAL A 99 10.54 -1.38 9.76
CA VAL A 99 10.06 -1.00 8.43
C VAL A 99 8.97 -1.97 7.98
N ILE A 100 7.81 -1.44 7.56
CA ILE A 100 6.68 -2.18 7.01
C ILE A 100 6.54 -1.81 5.54
N PHE A 101 6.76 -2.77 4.64
CA PHE A 101 6.74 -2.54 3.21
C PHE A 101 5.58 -3.29 2.54
N LEU A 102 4.71 -2.55 1.84
CA LEU A 102 3.56 -3.06 1.11
C LEU A 102 3.95 -3.28 -0.37
N GLU A 103 3.77 -4.51 -0.83
CA GLU A 103 4.04 -4.90 -2.22
C GLU A 103 3.12 -4.16 -3.20
N GLY A 104 3.64 -3.86 -4.39
CA GLY A 104 2.84 -3.36 -5.52
C GLY A 104 2.16 -4.48 -6.31
N GLY A 105 1.58 -4.13 -7.47
CA GLY A 105 1.09 -5.14 -8.42
C GLY A 105 -0.31 -4.91 -8.98
N GLY A 106 -0.64 -3.66 -9.35
CA GLY A 106 -1.89 -3.35 -10.06
C GLY A 106 -3.17 -3.46 -9.23
N ALA A 107 -4.31 -3.55 -9.90
CA ALA A 107 -5.63 -3.65 -9.29
C ALA A 107 -6.64 -4.22 -10.29
N CYS A 108 -7.81 -4.63 -9.83
CA CYS A 108 -8.88 -5.05 -10.73
C CYS A 108 -10.25 -4.56 -10.24
N SER A 109 -11.14 -4.20 -11.17
CA SER A 109 -12.46 -3.63 -10.86
C SER A 109 -13.60 -4.13 -11.76
N ASN A 110 -13.30 -5.05 -12.68
CA ASN A 110 -14.24 -5.64 -13.61
C ASN A 110 -13.89 -7.12 -13.84
N TYR A 111 -14.79 -7.84 -14.53
CA TYR A 111 -14.61 -9.27 -14.79
C TYR A 111 -13.30 -9.56 -15.52
N ASP A 112 -13.00 -8.85 -16.61
CA ASP A 112 -11.82 -9.12 -17.44
C ASP A 112 -10.52 -8.96 -16.64
N ASP A 113 -10.41 -7.95 -15.79
CA ASP A 113 -9.19 -7.76 -15.00
C ASP A 113 -9.08 -8.78 -13.86
N CYS A 114 -10.18 -9.03 -13.15
CA CYS A 114 -10.18 -9.90 -11.98
C CYS A 114 -10.15 -11.40 -12.33
N SER A 115 -10.70 -11.82 -13.47
CA SER A 115 -10.71 -13.23 -13.88
C SER A 115 -9.39 -13.69 -14.48
N ASN A 116 -8.57 -12.76 -14.97
CA ASN A 116 -7.34 -13.08 -15.70
C ASN A 116 -6.08 -13.14 -14.83
N GLY A 117 -6.20 -12.90 -13.51
CA GLY A 117 -5.07 -12.95 -12.58
C GLY A 117 -4.06 -11.80 -12.80
N ARG A 118 -4.52 -10.68 -13.35
CA ARG A 118 -3.64 -9.57 -13.77
C ARG A 118 -2.97 -8.84 -12.61
N PRO A 119 -3.65 -8.56 -11.47
CA PRO A 119 -2.94 -8.08 -10.29
C PRO A 119 -1.96 -9.13 -9.76
N PHE A 120 -0.83 -8.69 -9.20
CA PHE A 120 0.18 -9.61 -8.64
C PHE A 120 -0.43 -10.55 -7.61
N ASN A 121 0.09 -11.78 -7.59
CA ASN A 121 -0.37 -12.88 -6.72
C ASN A 121 -1.87 -13.20 -6.81
N THR A 122 -2.56 -12.86 -7.91
CA THR A 122 -3.99 -13.22 -8.10
C THR A 122 -4.24 -14.29 -9.16
N ASP A 123 -3.19 -14.83 -9.79
CA ASP A 123 -3.30 -15.95 -10.73
C ASP A 123 -3.92 -17.21 -10.12
N CYS A 124 -3.84 -17.37 -8.80
CA CYS A 124 -4.54 -18.38 -8.02
C CYS A 124 -6.06 -18.44 -8.28
N ILE A 125 -6.67 -17.37 -8.81
CA ILE A 125 -8.09 -17.32 -9.19
C ILE A 125 -8.40 -18.23 -10.40
N LYS A 126 -7.39 -18.53 -11.23
CA LYS A 126 -7.49 -19.41 -12.40
C LYS A 126 -7.12 -20.86 -12.08
N GLU A 127 -6.56 -21.09 -10.90
CA GLU A 127 -6.12 -22.40 -10.47
C GLU A 127 -7.27 -23.24 -9.89
N ALA A 128 -6.98 -24.51 -9.58
CA ALA A 128 -7.96 -25.40 -8.97
C ALA A 128 -8.34 -24.93 -7.55
N PRO A 129 -9.56 -25.24 -7.07
CA PRO A 129 -9.96 -24.91 -5.71
C PRO A 129 -8.95 -25.40 -4.67
N GLY A 130 -8.57 -24.51 -3.75
CA GLY A 130 -7.54 -24.76 -2.73
C GLY A 130 -6.13 -24.32 -3.13
N ALA A 131 -5.93 -23.76 -4.32
CA ALA A 131 -4.71 -23.07 -4.68
C ALA A 131 -4.44 -21.88 -3.74
N GLU A 132 -3.19 -21.71 -3.33
CA GLU A 132 -2.76 -20.60 -2.49
C GLU A 132 -2.29 -19.44 -3.35
N CYS A 133 -2.75 -18.23 -3.05
CA CYS A 133 -2.29 -17.03 -3.74
C CYS A 133 -0.88 -16.61 -3.31
N ILE A 134 -0.59 -16.72 -2.01
CA ILE A 134 0.74 -16.49 -1.45
C ILE A 134 1.34 -17.83 -1.05
N ARG A 135 2.50 -18.17 -1.63
CA ARG A 135 3.21 -19.43 -1.35
C ARG A 135 3.93 -19.38 0.00
N ASP A 136 4.28 -20.54 0.53
CA ASP A 136 4.97 -20.66 1.82
C ASP A 136 6.45 -20.26 1.78
N ASP A 137 7.08 -20.34 0.61
CA ASP A 137 8.50 -20.01 0.36
C ASP A 137 8.72 -18.57 -0.10
N TYR A 138 7.68 -17.74 0.03
CA TYR A 138 7.73 -16.31 -0.21
C TYR A 138 8.56 -15.67 0.91
N PRO A 139 9.62 -14.94 0.57
CA PRO A 139 9.33 -13.63 0.06
C PRO A 139 10.09 -13.41 -1.23
N ALA A 140 9.42 -13.67 -2.35
CA ALA A 140 9.94 -13.42 -3.67
C ALA A 140 8.91 -12.65 -4.49
N ALA A 141 9.28 -11.52 -5.08
CA ALA A 141 8.46 -10.86 -6.09
C ALA A 141 8.41 -11.73 -7.34
N TYR A 142 7.20 -12.00 -7.86
CA TYR A 142 7.06 -12.69 -9.15
C TYR A 142 7.22 -11.67 -10.28
N LEU A 143 8.33 -11.77 -11.00
CA LEU A 143 8.48 -11.06 -12.27
C LEU A 143 8.17 -12.06 -13.39
N PHE A 144 7.33 -11.68 -14.35
CA PHE A 144 7.10 -12.49 -15.53
C PHE A 144 8.35 -12.43 -16.43
N LEU A 145 9.31 -13.34 -16.19
CA LEU A 145 10.60 -13.42 -16.88
C LEU A 145 10.52 -14.01 -18.30
N GLU A 146 9.32 -14.30 -18.84
CA GLU A 146 9.19 -14.82 -20.23
C GLU A 146 9.68 -13.82 -21.28
N GLU A 147 9.81 -12.53 -20.94
CA GLU A 147 10.46 -11.50 -21.78
C GLU A 147 12.01 -11.48 -21.65
N LEU A 148 12.60 -12.19 -20.69
CA LEU A 148 14.05 -12.30 -20.47
C LEU A 148 14.61 -13.67 -20.93
N ALA A 149 13.94 -14.33 -21.88
CA ALA A 149 14.36 -15.61 -22.45
C ALA A 149 15.87 -15.73 -22.80
N PRO A 150 16.59 -14.66 -23.25
CA PRO A 150 18.04 -14.73 -23.47
C PRO A 150 18.90 -14.89 -22.19
N LEU A 151 18.35 -14.60 -21.01
CA LEU A 151 19.05 -14.58 -19.72
C LEU A 151 18.79 -15.81 -18.84
N SER A 152 17.92 -16.73 -19.26
CA SER A 152 17.53 -17.94 -18.49
C SER A 152 18.69 -18.85 -18.04
N ALA A 153 19.86 -18.79 -18.68
CA ALA A 153 21.06 -19.52 -18.24
C ALA A 153 21.86 -18.80 -17.13
N VAL A 154 21.54 -17.54 -16.86
CA VAL A 154 22.22 -16.61 -15.95
C VAL A 154 21.41 -16.41 -14.65
N THR A 155 20.11 -16.78 -14.65
CA THR A 155 19.14 -16.54 -13.55
C THR A 155 19.16 -17.59 -12.42
N GLU A 156 19.49 -18.85 -12.69
CA GLU A 156 19.64 -19.89 -11.64
C GLU A 156 20.71 -19.51 -10.58
N PRO A 157 21.88 -18.94 -10.95
CA PRO A 157 22.83 -18.37 -9.99
C PRO A 157 22.32 -17.16 -9.18
N LEU A 158 21.23 -16.50 -9.60
CA LEU A 158 20.66 -15.29 -8.97
C LEU A 158 19.66 -15.58 -7.85
N GLY A 159 19.47 -16.86 -7.51
CA GLY A 159 18.35 -17.28 -6.65
C GLY A 159 16.99 -17.14 -7.33
N VAL A 160 16.98 -16.87 -8.65
CA VAL A 160 15.78 -16.71 -9.45
C VAL A 160 15.37 -18.06 -10.01
N VAL A 161 14.44 -18.70 -9.31
CA VAL A 161 13.85 -19.99 -9.69
C VAL A 161 12.46 -19.72 -10.24
N ASP A 162 12.18 -20.14 -11.48
CA ASP A 162 10.86 -20.05 -12.11
C ASP A 162 10.18 -18.65 -12.11
N GLY A 163 10.94 -17.54 -12.14
CA GLY A 163 10.35 -16.19 -12.10
C GLY A 163 10.41 -15.48 -10.74
N ASN A 164 10.87 -16.16 -9.69
CA ASN A 164 10.84 -15.68 -8.32
C ASN A 164 12.08 -14.84 -8.02
N VAL A 165 11.95 -13.54 -7.79
CA VAL A 165 13.06 -12.67 -7.38
C VAL A 165 12.97 -12.40 -5.89
N PRO A 166 14.00 -12.72 -5.06
CA PRO A 166 13.99 -12.38 -3.64
C PRO A 166 13.60 -10.91 -3.39
N VAL A 167 12.74 -10.66 -2.41
CA VAL A 167 12.19 -9.31 -2.18
C VAL A 167 13.26 -8.28 -1.82
N GLU A 168 14.38 -8.70 -1.24
CA GLU A 168 15.51 -7.84 -0.92
C GLU A 168 16.22 -7.31 -2.17
N LEU A 169 16.07 -8.00 -3.30
CA LEU A 169 16.59 -7.58 -4.60
C LEU A 169 15.58 -6.75 -5.37
N ALA A 170 14.31 -7.14 -5.31
CA ALA A 170 13.22 -6.42 -5.95
C ALA A 170 13.00 -5.04 -5.29
N TYR A 171 13.08 -4.99 -3.96
CA TYR A 171 12.83 -3.81 -3.14
C TYR A 171 14.02 -3.55 -2.21
N PRO A 172 14.93 -2.61 -2.56
CA PRO A 172 16.11 -2.31 -1.75
C PRO A 172 15.83 -1.97 -0.29
N LEU A 173 14.66 -1.41 0.03
CA LEU A 173 14.21 -1.15 1.42
C LEU A 173 14.02 -2.41 2.27
N LEU A 174 14.01 -3.60 1.65
CA LEU A 174 13.98 -4.88 2.34
C LEU A 174 15.37 -5.54 2.43
N SER A 175 16.40 -4.97 1.81
CA SER A 175 17.78 -5.45 1.95
C SER A 175 18.32 -5.24 3.36
N ALA A 176 19.09 -6.21 3.86
CA ALA A 176 19.77 -6.10 5.16
C ALA A 176 21.05 -5.24 5.09
N ASN A 177 21.52 -4.90 3.88
CA ASN A 177 22.75 -4.14 3.73
C ASN A 177 22.50 -2.65 3.98
N THR A 178 23.07 -2.13 5.06
CA THR A 178 22.99 -0.71 5.44
C THR A 178 23.66 0.26 4.46
N ASP A 179 24.58 -0.24 3.61
CA ASP A 179 25.17 0.57 2.55
C ASP A 179 24.18 0.84 1.40
N ILE A 180 23.17 -0.03 1.24
CA ILE A 180 22.11 0.06 0.23
C ILE A 180 20.85 0.66 0.85
N ASN A 181 20.48 0.18 2.03
CA ASN A 181 19.23 0.46 2.70
C ASN A 181 19.47 1.20 4.03
N PRO A 182 19.08 2.48 4.16
CA PRO A 182 19.22 3.24 5.41
C PRO A 182 18.55 2.59 6.64
N VAL A 183 17.61 1.66 6.42
CA VAL A 183 16.91 0.89 7.47
C VAL A 183 17.27 -0.60 7.45
N GLY A 184 18.40 -0.97 6.85
CA GLY A 184 18.78 -2.38 6.64
C GLY A 184 18.98 -3.20 7.92
N ASP A 185 19.30 -2.53 9.05
CA ASP A 185 19.42 -3.16 10.36
C ASP A 185 18.12 -3.17 11.18
N TRP A 186 17.01 -2.63 10.65
CA TRP A 186 15.71 -2.63 11.31
C TRP A 186 15.03 -4.00 11.20
N ASN A 187 14.00 -4.22 12.03
CA ASN A 187 13.06 -5.31 11.78
C ASN A 187 12.31 -4.99 10.48
N ARG A 188 12.25 -5.96 9.56
CA ARG A 188 11.64 -5.78 8.25
C ARG A 188 10.37 -6.60 8.15
N VAL A 189 9.26 -5.95 7.88
CA VAL A 189 7.95 -6.57 7.68
C VAL A 189 7.59 -6.40 6.22
N PHE A 190 7.33 -7.50 5.53
CA PHE A 190 6.90 -7.51 4.15
C PHE A 190 5.45 -7.97 4.07
N ILE A 191 4.62 -7.16 3.41
CA ILE A 191 3.19 -7.35 3.24
C ILE A 191 2.92 -7.64 1.76
N PRO A 192 2.74 -8.92 1.37
CA PRO A 192 2.40 -9.29 -0.01
C PRO A 192 1.02 -8.79 -0.44
N TYR A 193 0.88 -8.52 -1.73
CA TYR A 193 -0.38 -8.06 -2.31
C TYR A 193 -1.09 -9.21 -3.04
N CYS A 194 -2.28 -9.62 -2.57
CA CYS A 194 -3.06 -10.69 -3.21
C CYS A 194 -4.57 -10.41 -3.27
N THR A 195 -4.98 -9.15 -3.10
CA THR A 195 -6.39 -8.75 -2.90
C THR A 195 -6.95 -7.86 -4.01
N GLY A 196 -6.12 -7.43 -4.97
CA GLY A 196 -6.57 -6.71 -6.18
C GLY A 196 -7.25 -5.35 -5.96
N ASP A 197 -7.15 -4.79 -4.75
CA ASP A 197 -7.87 -3.62 -4.25
C ASP A 197 -6.98 -2.51 -3.65
N THR A 198 -5.67 -2.54 -3.97
CA THR A 198 -4.66 -1.60 -3.47
C THR A 198 -4.65 -1.41 -1.96
N TYR A 199 -4.96 -2.48 -1.21
CA TYR A 199 -5.05 -2.50 0.26
C TYR A 199 -6.21 -1.67 0.85
N LEU A 200 -7.21 -1.30 0.05
CA LEU A 200 -8.33 -0.47 0.50
C LEU A 200 -9.61 -1.28 0.77
N GLY A 201 -9.67 -2.51 0.28
CA GLY A 201 -10.90 -3.28 0.20
C GLY A 201 -11.32 -3.95 1.52
N SER A 202 -12.63 -4.19 1.64
CA SER A 202 -13.26 -4.91 2.75
C SER A 202 -14.52 -5.65 2.29
N ARG A 203 -14.53 -6.18 1.06
CA ARG A 203 -15.72 -6.72 0.42
C ARG A 203 -15.43 -7.94 -0.45
N ILE A 204 -16.33 -8.92 -0.40
CA ILE A 204 -16.42 -9.97 -1.41
C ILE A 204 -17.29 -9.47 -2.57
N GLN A 205 -16.78 -9.56 -3.79
CA GLN A 205 -17.48 -9.17 -5.00
C GLN A 205 -17.55 -10.35 -5.98
N THR A 206 -18.73 -10.62 -6.51
CA THR A 206 -18.89 -11.55 -7.64
C THR A 206 -18.87 -10.78 -8.95
N TYR A 207 -17.93 -11.10 -9.82
CA TYR A 207 -17.83 -10.61 -11.19
C TYR A 207 -18.48 -11.63 -12.13
N VAL A 208 -19.53 -11.20 -12.81
CA VAL A 208 -20.29 -12.05 -13.74
C VAL A 208 -19.61 -12.03 -15.11
N ASP A 209 -19.42 -13.20 -15.72
CA ASP A 209 -18.89 -13.27 -17.09
C ASP A 209 -19.87 -12.59 -18.06
N PRO A 210 -19.48 -11.52 -18.76
CA PRO A 210 -20.35 -10.85 -19.71
C PRO A 210 -20.82 -11.76 -20.86
N ASP A 211 -20.03 -12.76 -21.25
CA ASP A 211 -20.35 -13.67 -22.36
C ASP A 211 -21.08 -14.94 -21.90
N GLY A 212 -21.08 -15.23 -20.60
CA GLY A 212 -21.66 -16.44 -20.00
C GLY A 212 -21.04 -17.75 -20.50
N VAL A 213 -19.78 -17.70 -20.94
CA VAL A 213 -19.00 -18.82 -21.46
C VAL A 213 -18.12 -19.42 -20.37
N GLY A 214 -17.44 -18.56 -19.62
CA GLY A 214 -16.66 -18.86 -18.42
C GLY A 214 -17.49 -18.81 -17.13
N PRO A 215 -16.88 -19.18 -15.99
CA PRO A 215 -17.51 -19.09 -14.68
C PRO A 215 -17.51 -17.65 -14.16
N ASP A 216 -18.53 -17.28 -13.40
CA ASP A 216 -18.48 -16.09 -12.54
C ASP A 216 -17.32 -16.22 -11.55
N VAL A 217 -16.68 -15.09 -11.23
CA VAL A 217 -15.53 -15.03 -10.32
C VAL A 217 -15.96 -14.38 -9.02
N GLU A 218 -15.96 -15.14 -7.91
CA GLU A 218 -16.01 -14.56 -6.57
C GLU A 218 -14.60 -14.10 -6.19
N PHE A 219 -14.46 -12.81 -5.88
CA PHE A 219 -13.19 -12.18 -5.57
C PHE A 219 -13.25 -11.49 -4.20
N HIS A 220 -12.26 -11.79 -3.36
CA HIS A 220 -12.17 -11.29 -1.99
C HIS A 220 -11.25 -10.06 -1.95
N HIS A 221 -11.83 -8.87 -2.11
CA HIS A 221 -11.15 -7.59 -1.91
C HIS A 221 -11.04 -7.29 -0.41
N MET A 222 -10.06 -7.91 0.25
CA MET A 222 -9.89 -7.88 1.71
C MET A 222 -8.64 -7.14 2.17
N GLY A 223 -8.06 -6.29 1.32
CA GLY A 223 -6.78 -5.64 1.58
C GLY A 223 -6.73 -4.88 2.92
N HIS A 224 -7.73 -4.04 3.20
CA HIS A 224 -7.79 -3.31 4.47
C HIS A 224 -8.12 -4.23 5.65
N GLN A 225 -9.00 -5.23 5.47
CA GLN A 225 -9.32 -6.20 6.53
C GLN A 225 -8.08 -7.02 6.94
N ASN A 226 -7.31 -7.51 5.96
CA ASN A 226 -6.07 -8.23 6.21
C ASN A 226 -5.06 -7.32 6.93
N MET A 227 -4.96 -6.04 6.54
CA MET A 227 -4.08 -5.08 7.22
C MET A 227 -4.43 -4.91 8.69
N LEU A 228 -5.71 -4.82 9.06
CA LEU A 228 -6.11 -4.71 10.48
C LEU A 228 -5.67 -5.92 11.31
N LEU A 229 -5.77 -7.12 10.75
CA LEU A 229 -5.33 -8.37 11.41
C LEU A 229 -3.80 -8.42 11.54
N VAL A 230 -3.07 -8.02 10.50
CA VAL A 230 -1.60 -7.89 10.55
C VAL A 230 -1.18 -6.87 11.61
N ILE A 231 -1.84 -5.71 11.69
CA ILE A 231 -1.55 -4.67 12.68
C ILE A 231 -1.71 -5.22 14.11
N GLU A 232 -2.77 -6.01 14.36
CA GLU A 232 -2.98 -6.64 15.66
C GLU A 232 -1.83 -7.58 16.05
N GLU A 233 -1.36 -8.41 15.12
CA GLU A 233 -0.23 -9.30 15.34
C GLU A 233 1.09 -8.52 15.53
N LEU A 234 1.37 -7.52 14.69
CA LEU A 234 2.56 -6.67 14.82
C LEU A 234 2.60 -5.93 16.16
N ASN A 235 1.45 -5.44 16.65
CA ASN A 235 1.36 -4.81 17.96
C ASN A 235 1.70 -5.78 19.11
N GLN A 236 1.39 -7.07 18.96
CA GLN A 236 1.78 -8.10 19.92
C GLN A 236 3.26 -8.48 19.82
N MET A 237 3.82 -8.46 18.61
CA MET A 237 5.23 -8.79 18.35
C MET A 237 6.19 -7.70 18.84
N PHE A 238 5.81 -6.43 18.68
CA PHE A 238 6.70 -5.29 18.90
C PHE A 238 6.20 -4.39 20.04
N ALA A 239 6.65 -4.69 21.26
CA ALA A 239 6.28 -3.92 22.45
C ALA A 239 6.82 -2.48 22.46
N THR A 240 7.90 -2.19 21.72
CA THR A 240 8.49 -0.86 21.59
C THR A 240 9.13 -0.72 20.22
N ILE A 241 8.78 0.34 19.52
CA ILE A 241 9.28 0.70 18.19
C ILE A 241 9.68 2.17 18.23
N PRO A 242 10.96 2.50 18.49
CA PRO A 242 11.39 3.89 18.54
C PRO A 242 11.14 4.62 17.21
N ARG A 243 11.40 3.95 16.09
CA ARG A 243 11.12 4.46 14.74
C ARG A 243 10.38 3.44 13.89
N MET A 244 9.30 3.88 13.26
CA MET A 244 8.47 3.06 12.38
C MET A 244 8.35 3.69 10.99
N LEU A 245 8.89 3.03 9.98
CA LEU A 245 8.74 3.43 8.58
C LEU A 245 7.67 2.56 7.92
N VAL A 246 6.61 3.17 7.40
CA VAL A 246 5.64 2.52 6.54
C VAL A 246 5.92 2.94 5.11
N GLY A 247 6.11 1.98 4.21
CA GLY A 247 6.35 2.26 2.81
C GLY A 247 5.70 1.23 1.89
N GLY A 248 5.77 1.49 0.61
CA GLY A 248 5.30 0.56 -0.41
C GLY A 248 5.32 1.22 -1.77
N CYS A 249 5.28 0.40 -2.82
CA CYS A 249 5.24 0.91 -4.18
C CYS A 249 3.92 0.62 -4.89
N SER A 250 3.47 1.51 -5.78
CA SER A 250 2.36 1.27 -6.71
C SER A 250 1.05 1.10 -5.93
N ALA A 251 0.37 -0.03 -6.07
CA ALA A 251 -0.71 -0.45 -5.19
C ALA A 251 -0.32 -0.37 -3.70
N GLY A 252 0.91 -0.72 -3.33
CA GLY A 252 1.45 -0.56 -1.98
C GLY A 252 1.78 0.89 -1.60
N GLY A 253 2.02 1.77 -2.56
CA GLY A 253 2.12 3.22 -2.33
C GLY A 253 0.76 3.82 -1.94
N VAL A 254 -0.29 3.41 -2.67
CA VAL A 254 -1.70 3.73 -2.30
C VAL A 254 -2.03 3.16 -0.93
N GLY A 255 -1.69 1.88 -0.71
CA GLY A 255 -1.95 1.15 0.52
C GLY A 255 -1.26 1.75 1.73
N SER A 256 0.02 2.13 1.60
CA SER A 256 0.82 2.68 2.71
C SER A 256 0.27 4.03 3.16
N LEU A 257 -0.08 4.94 2.25
CA LEU A 257 -0.70 6.22 2.58
C LEU A 257 -2.06 6.06 3.26
N ASN A 258 -2.95 5.25 2.68
CA ASN A 258 -4.33 5.11 3.18
C ASN A 258 -4.43 4.29 4.47
N ASN A 259 -3.55 3.29 4.65
CA ASN A 259 -3.51 2.50 5.87
C ASN A 259 -2.63 3.12 6.96
N TYR A 260 -1.85 4.18 6.66
CA TYR A 260 -0.97 4.83 7.64
C TYR A 260 -1.67 5.16 8.97
N PRO A 261 -2.88 5.76 8.99
CA PRO A 261 -3.54 6.08 10.25
C PRO A 261 -3.88 4.86 11.12
N PHE A 262 -4.11 3.71 10.48
CA PHE A 262 -4.44 2.46 11.18
C PHE A 262 -3.19 1.79 11.71
N ILE A 263 -2.13 1.73 10.90
CA ILE A 263 -0.83 1.17 11.30
C ILE A 263 -0.25 2.01 12.45
N ARG A 264 -0.22 3.33 12.28
CA ARG A 264 0.37 4.27 13.24
C ARG A 264 -0.31 4.28 14.60
N ASN A 265 -1.62 4.10 14.64
CA ASN A 265 -2.39 4.06 15.90
C ASN A 265 -2.56 2.65 16.47
N GLY A 266 -2.58 1.62 15.62
CA GLY A 266 -2.82 0.24 16.05
C GLY A 266 -1.58 -0.43 16.64
N ILE A 267 -0.38 0.05 16.29
CA ILE A 267 0.87 -0.38 16.91
C ILE A 267 1.25 0.61 18.01
N GLU A 268 0.79 0.35 19.24
CA GLU A 268 0.88 1.26 20.38
C GLU A 268 2.32 1.55 20.81
N GLY A 269 3.25 0.64 20.49
CA GLY A 269 4.67 0.77 20.80
C GLY A 269 5.43 1.77 19.91
N ALA A 270 4.81 2.33 18.87
CA ALA A 270 5.48 3.22 17.91
C ALA A 270 5.61 4.67 18.40
N ASP A 271 6.85 5.13 18.58
CA ASP A 271 7.18 6.49 19.06
C ASP A 271 7.20 7.52 17.91
N GLN A 272 8.04 7.30 16.89
CA GLN A 272 8.18 8.20 15.73
C GLN A 272 7.79 7.50 14.43
N GLY A 273 6.87 8.09 13.67
CA GLY A 273 6.40 7.55 12.39
C GLY A 273 7.06 8.21 11.17
N TYR A 274 7.26 7.41 10.13
CA TYR A 274 7.69 7.83 8.81
C TYR A 274 6.83 7.18 7.72
N LEU A 275 6.49 7.90 6.66
CA LEU A 275 5.78 7.37 5.49
C LEU A 275 6.60 7.57 4.22
N LEU A 276 6.70 6.52 3.40
CA LEU A 276 7.27 6.54 2.06
C LEU A 276 6.30 5.92 1.05
N ALA A 277 5.34 6.72 0.57
CA ALA A 277 4.37 6.30 -0.43
C ALA A 277 4.94 6.49 -1.84
N ASP A 278 5.37 5.41 -2.49
CA ASP A 278 6.07 5.44 -3.76
C ASP A 278 5.17 5.01 -4.94
N SER A 279 5.15 5.79 -6.02
CA SER A 279 4.48 5.53 -7.30
C SER A 279 3.00 5.13 -7.19
N GLY A 280 2.30 5.58 -6.13
CA GLY A 280 0.86 5.41 -5.93
C GLY A 280 0.16 6.71 -5.54
N PRO A 281 0.32 7.81 -6.30
CA PRO A 281 -0.13 9.13 -5.88
C PRO A 281 -1.65 9.21 -5.84
N ILE A 282 -2.18 9.68 -4.71
CA ILE A 282 -3.58 10.08 -4.61
C ILE A 282 -3.64 11.60 -4.79
N VAL A 283 -4.24 12.05 -5.89
CA VAL A 283 -4.24 13.45 -6.30
C VAL A 283 -5.51 14.19 -5.87
N PRO A 284 -5.49 15.52 -5.71
CA PRO A 284 -6.69 16.31 -5.43
C PRO A 284 -7.81 16.08 -6.46
N SER A 285 -9.08 16.26 -6.07
CA SER A 285 -10.22 16.12 -7.00
C SER A 285 -10.27 17.20 -8.09
N THR A 286 -9.48 18.26 -7.97
CA THR A 286 -9.45 19.38 -8.92
C THR A 286 -8.03 19.74 -9.33
N LEU A 287 -7.87 20.06 -10.62
CA LEU A 287 -6.66 20.64 -11.17
C LEU A 287 -6.46 22.09 -10.70
N LEU A 288 -5.25 22.63 -10.86
CA LEU A 288 -4.98 24.06 -10.66
C LEU A 288 -5.86 25.00 -11.52
N SER A 289 -6.34 24.49 -12.66
CA SER A 289 -7.30 25.21 -13.53
C SER A 289 -8.73 25.29 -12.95
N GLY A 290 -9.00 24.59 -11.85
CA GLY A 290 -10.33 24.43 -11.25
C GLY A 290 -11.23 23.41 -11.97
N GLN A 291 -10.73 22.72 -13.00
CA GLN A 291 -11.42 21.58 -13.60
C GLN A 291 -11.28 20.32 -12.73
N PRO A 292 -12.15 19.31 -12.87
CA PRO A 292 -11.94 18.00 -12.24
C PRO A 292 -10.58 17.42 -12.61
N SER A 293 -9.91 16.76 -11.66
CA SER A 293 -8.66 16.04 -11.91
C SER A 293 -8.85 14.85 -12.84
N ASN A 294 -7.77 14.40 -13.47
CA ASN A 294 -7.81 13.28 -14.39
C ASN A 294 -8.06 11.94 -13.66
N GLN A 295 -7.80 11.89 -12.34
CA GLN A 295 -8.19 10.78 -11.45
C GLN A 295 -9.60 10.89 -10.81
N SER A 296 -10.31 12.01 -10.97
CA SER A 296 -11.54 12.31 -10.18
C SER A 296 -12.65 11.25 -10.24
N GLY A 297 -12.71 10.45 -11.31
CA GLY A 297 -13.68 9.35 -11.47
C GLY A 297 -13.22 7.99 -10.92
N LEU A 298 -11.91 7.79 -10.74
CA LEU A 298 -11.33 6.48 -10.41
C LEU A 298 -11.85 5.97 -9.07
N PHE A 299 -11.74 6.80 -8.03
CA PHE A 299 -12.12 6.40 -6.68
C PHE A 299 -13.60 6.01 -6.59
N SER A 300 -14.48 6.78 -7.23
CA SER A 300 -15.92 6.46 -7.26
C SER A 300 -16.22 5.14 -7.98
N ALA A 301 -15.42 4.76 -8.99
CA ALA A 301 -15.61 3.53 -9.74
C ALA A 301 -15.30 2.29 -8.88
N VAL A 302 -14.27 2.36 -8.04
CA VAL A 302 -13.79 1.21 -7.25
C VAL A 302 -14.33 1.16 -5.83
N SER A 303 -14.68 2.31 -5.22
CA SER A 303 -15.04 2.42 -3.80
C SER A 303 -16.17 1.48 -3.39
N THR A 304 -17.22 1.38 -4.20
CA THR A 304 -18.33 0.47 -3.91
C THR A 304 -17.93 -1.00 -4.12
N ILE A 305 -17.19 -1.29 -5.19
CA ILE A 305 -16.81 -2.64 -5.61
C ILE A 305 -15.88 -3.28 -4.59
N TRP A 306 -14.88 -2.53 -4.12
CA TRP A 306 -13.93 -2.98 -3.11
C TRP A 306 -14.43 -2.78 -1.67
N GLY A 307 -15.49 -1.99 -1.46
CA GLY A 307 -16.03 -1.74 -0.12
C GLY A 307 -15.17 -0.77 0.71
N VAL A 308 -14.51 0.19 0.06
CA VAL A 308 -13.57 1.15 0.67
C VAL A 308 -14.24 2.04 1.73
N GLY A 309 -15.56 2.22 1.65
CA GLY A 309 -16.33 2.95 2.67
C GLY A 309 -16.09 2.42 4.09
N THR A 310 -15.87 1.11 4.25
CA THR A 310 -15.57 0.51 5.57
C THR A 310 -14.29 1.08 6.18
N MET A 311 -13.22 1.20 5.39
CA MET A 311 -11.97 1.81 5.80
C MET A 311 -12.20 3.27 6.18
N ILE A 312 -12.87 4.04 5.31
CA ILE A 312 -13.05 5.48 5.54
C ILE A 312 -13.93 5.76 6.77
N ASP A 313 -14.98 4.97 6.98
CA ASP A 313 -15.87 5.07 8.14
C ASP A 313 -15.14 4.72 9.47
N SER A 314 -14.05 3.96 9.38
CA SER A 314 -13.24 3.55 10.54
C SER A 314 -12.11 4.53 10.88
N LEU A 315 -11.88 5.56 10.04
CA LEU A 315 -10.87 6.58 10.33
C LEU A 315 -11.24 7.39 11.58
N PRO A 316 -10.29 7.62 12.51
CA PRO A 316 -10.55 8.42 13.71
C PRO A 316 -10.98 9.86 13.39
N THR A 317 -10.41 10.43 12.32
CA THR A 317 -10.63 11.81 11.87
C THR A 317 -10.53 11.91 10.35
N GLY A 318 -11.20 12.89 9.76
CA GLY A 318 -11.05 13.21 8.34
C GLY A 318 -11.80 12.30 7.36
N GLY A 319 -12.51 11.27 7.82
CA GLY A 319 -13.30 10.38 6.95
C GLY A 319 -14.32 11.13 6.07
N ASP A 320 -15.06 12.09 6.63
CA ASP A 320 -16.01 12.92 5.86
C ASP A 320 -15.33 13.74 4.75
N ARG A 321 -14.09 14.18 4.95
CA ARG A 321 -13.31 14.91 3.93
C ARG A 321 -12.89 13.96 2.81
N ILE A 322 -12.38 12.78 3.15
CA ILE A 322 -11.93 11.76 2.19
C ILE A 322 -13.12 11.21 1.38
N LEU A 323 -14.30 11.04 2.00
CA LEU A 323 -15.52 10.66 1.28
C LEU A 323 -15.95 11.73 0.26
N ALA A 324 -15.73 13.01 0.56
CA ALA A 324 -16.07 14.10 -0.33
C ALA A 324 -15.02 14.31 -1.44
N ASP A 325 -13.75 14.14 -1.11
CA ASP A 325 -12.59 14.23 -2.00
C ASP A 325 -11.52 13.26 -1.52
N PHE A 326 -11.31 12.16 -2.26
CA PHE A 326 -10.32 11.15 -1.89
C PHE A 326 -8.89 11.71 -1.84
N GLY A 327 -8.61 12.77 -2.62
CA GLY A 327 -7.36 13.52 -2.60
C GLY A 327 -7.01 14.16 -1.26
N GLU A 328 -8.02 14.40 -0.41
CA GLU A 328 -7.83 14.95 0.93
C GLU A 328 -7.10 13.99 1.87
N VAL A 329 -6.89 12.73 1.49
CA VAL A 329 -6.13 11.76 2.30
C VAL A 329 -4.74 12.28 2.65
N ASN A 330 -4.03 12.94 1.74
CA ASN A 330 -2.70 13.51 2.01
C ASN A 330 -2.74 14.51 3.18
N ALA A 331 -3.69 15.44 3.14
CA ALA A 331 -3.86 16.45 4.18
C ALA A 331 -4.39 15.84 5.48
N VAL A 332 -5.35 14.91 5.41
CA VAL A 332 -5.89 14.23 6.59
C VAL A 332 -4.80 13.44 7.32
N VAL A 333 -3.94 12.72 6.61
CA VAL A 333 -2.82 11.97 7.21
C VAL A 333 -1.81 12.96 7.81
N SER A 334 -1.37 13.97 7.07
CA SER A 334 -0.45 15.01 7.54
C SER A 334 -0.95 15.71 8.82
N GLU A 335 -2.20 16.16 8.83
CA GLU A 335 -2.82 16.86 9.97
C GLU A 335 -3.06 15.94 11.18
N SER A 336 -3.29 14.64 10.95
CA SER A 336 -3.50 13.67 12.03
C SER A 336 -2.20 13.29 12.73
N PHE A 337 -1.07 13.36 12.02
CA PHE A 337 0.25 12.99 12.51
C PHE A 337 1.28 14.11 12.29
N PRO A 338 1.09 15.31 12.87
CA PRO A 338 1.91 16.49 12.56
C PRO A 338 3.37 16.38 13.02
N ASN A 339 3.71 15.38 13.84
CA ASN A 339 5.08 15.11 14.27
C ASN A 339 5.74 13.98 13.47
N ASP A 340 4.96 13.21 12.69
CA ASP A 340 5.50 12.17 11.82
C ASP A 340 5.98 12.80 10.51
N ARG A 341 6.94 12.16 9.83
CA ARG A 341 7.57 12.67 8.61
C ARG A 341 7.11 11.84 7.42
N LEU A 342 6.42 12.48 6.48
CA LEU A 342 5.65 11.78 5.46
C LEU A 342 6.15 12.12 4.07
N SER A 343 6.10 11.18 3.14
CA SER A 343 6.52 11.47 1.77
C SER A 343 5.70 10.77 0.71
N VAL A 344 5.62 11.43 -0.44
CA VAL A 344 5.11 10.87 -1.69
C VAL A 344 6.21 10.95 -2.74
N SER A 345 6.49 9.83 -3.41
CA SER A 345 7.50 9.79 -4.47
C SER A 345 6.88 9.24 -5.74
N ILE A 346 7.24 9.79 -6.90
CA ILE A 346 6.78 9.30 -8.21
C ILE A 346 7.60 9.98 -9.32
N PHE A 347 7.86 9.27 -10.42
CA PHE A 347 8.43 9.90 -11.60
C PHE A 347 7.40 10.77 -12.35
N GLU A 348 7.83 11.93 -12.85
CA GLU A 348 7.02 12.77 -13.74
C GLU A 348 6.59 12.01 -15.02
N ARG A 349 7.37 11.00 -15.43
CA ARG A 349 7.10 10.11 -16.56
C ARG A 349 6.75 8.68 -16.17
N ASP A 350 6.22 8.45 -14.96
CA ASP A 350 5.63 7.16 -14.60
C ASP A 350 4.56 6.78 -15.65
N TYR A 351 4.70 5.61 -16.26
CA TYR A 351 3.76 5.14 -17.28
C TYR A 351 2.72 4.16 -16.73
N ASN A 352 3.12 3.31 -15.78
CA ASN A 352 2.30 2.18 -15.35
C ASN A 352 1.10 2.62 -14.53
N PHE A 353 1.30 3.46 -13.51
CA PHE A 353 0.20 3.89 -12.64
C PHE A 353 -0.82 4.75 -13.40
N PRO A 354 -0.40 5.73 -14.22
CA PRO A 354 -1.31 6.51 -15.06
C PRO A 354 -2.09 5.69 -16.09
N VAL A 355 -1.47 4.72 -16.78
CA VAL A 355 -2.20 3.87 -17.74
C VAL A 355 -3.30 3.09 -17.01
N ALA A 356 -2.97 2.45 -15.89
CA ALA A 356 -3.93 1.70 -15.09
C ALA A 356 -5.12 2.56 -14.59
N THR A 357 -4.90 3.87 -14.47
CA THR A 357 -5.91 4.82 -13.95
C THR A 357 -6.70 5.51 -15.06
N TYR A 358 -6.04 5.92 -16.15
CA TYR A 358 -6.61 6.81 -17.17
C TYR A 358 -7.14 6.05 -18.38
N GLU A 359 -6.58 4.90 -18.75
CA GLU A 359 -6.89 4.24 -20.02
C GLU A 359 -8.39 3.99 -20.19
N SER A 360 -9.02 3.37 -19.18
CA SER A 360 -10.46 3.09 -19.20
C SER A 360 -11.34 4.34 -19.01
N ALA A 361 -10.79 5.41 -18.44
CA ALA A 361 -11.54 6.62 -18.07
C ALA A 361 -11.67 7.60 -19.24
N PHE A 362 -10.74 7.56 -20.20
CA PHE A 362 -10.68 8.53 -21.30
C PHE A 362 -10.95 7.85 -22.66
N PRO A 363 -12.04 8.21 -23.36
CA PRO A 363 -12.42 7.58 -24.64
C PRO A 363 -11.36 7.64 -25.73
N ILE A 364 -10.45 8.61 -25.69
CA ILE A 364 -9.38 8.79 -26.68
C ILE A 364 -8.48 7.56 -26.80
N PHE A 365 -8.31 6.79 -25.72
CA PHE A 365 -7.46 5.59 -25.73
C PHE A 365 -8.11 4.39 -26.43
N SER A 366 -9.40 4.47 -26.75
CA SER A 366 -10.10 3.45 -27.56
C SER A 366 -9.96 3.64 -29.07
N GLU A 367 -9.36 4.74 -29.52
CA GLU A 367 -9.14 5.04 -30.93
C GLU A 367 -7.80 4.49 -31.41
N GLU A 368 -7.78 3.79 -32.56
CA GLU A 368 -6.60 3.07 -33.09
C GLU A 368 -5.32 3.92 -33.17
N GLY A 369 -5.44 5.23 -33.44
CA GLY A 369 -4.30 6.15 -33.55
C GLY A 369 -3.77 6.69 -32.23
N SER A 370 -4.49 6.49 -31.12
CA SER A 370 -4.21 7.10 -29.82
C SER A 370 -4.36 6.12 -28.66
N THR A 371 -4.27 4.81 -28.92
CA THR A 371 -4.17 3.82 -27.84
C THR A 371 -2.92 4.07 -27.01
N VAL A 372 -2.90 3.54 -25.78
CA VAL A 372 -1.75 3.65 -24.87
C VAL A 372 -0.46 3.02 -25.44
N ASP A 373 -0.56 2.18 -26.47
CA ASP A 373 0.62 1.62 -27.13
C ASP A 373 1.23 2.56 -28.18
N THR A 374 0.47 3.56 -28.66
CA THR A 374 0.98 4.52 -29.64
C THR A 374 1.71 5.67 -28.96
N GLY A 375 2.64 6.30 -29.67
CA GLY A 375 3.33 7.49 -29.15
C GLY A 375 2.40 8.68 -28.88
N ALA A 376 1.28 8.78 -29.61
CA ALA A 376 0.26 9.79 -29.36
C ALA A 376 -0.47 9.52 -28.04
N GLY A 377 -0.88 8.27 -27.78
CA GLY A 377 -1.50 7.89 -26.51
C GLY A 377 -0.53 8.04 -25.33
N ARG A 378 0.72 7.61 -25.49
CA ARG A 378 1.78 7.81 -24.48
C ARG A 378 1.97 9.29 -24.12
N THR A 379 2.02 10.15 -25.13
CA THR A 379 2.14 11.60 -24.94
C THR A 379 0.95 12.15 -24.17
N GLU A 380 -0.26 11.69 -24.47
CA GLU A 380 -1.47 12.11 -23.78
C GLU A 380 -1.52 11.63 -22.33
N ILE A 381 -1.11 10.38 -22.05
CA ILE A 381 -0.96 9.87 -20.68
C ILE A 381 -0.04 10.79 -19.88
N TYR A 382 1.14 11.10 -20.41
CA TYR A 382 2.09 11.98 -19.74
C TYR A 382 1.54 13.40 -19.53
N ARG A 383 0.79 13.95 -20.49
CA ARG A 383 0.13 15.25 -20.33
C ARG A 383 -0.88 15.23 -19.18
N LEU A 384 -1.75 14.21 -19.12
CA LEU A 384 -2.75 14.04 -18.06
C LEU A 384 -2.08 13.85 -16.69
N THR A 385 -1.02 13.05 -16.61
CA THR A 385 -0.23 12.84 -15.39
C THR A 385 0.38 14.15 -14.89
N SER A 386 1.04 14.91 -15.77
CA SER A 386 1.68 16.18 -15.38
C SER A 386 0.69 17.18 -14.77
N GLU A 387 -0.54 17.28 -15.29
CA GLU A 387 -1.58 18.16 -14.74
C GLU A 387 -2.00 17.76 -13.31
N ASP A 388 -2.17 16.45 -13.09
CA ASP A 388 -2.54 15.90 -11.78
C ASP A 388 -1.38 16.01 -10.77
N LEU A 389 -0.14 15.73 -11.18
CA LEU A 389 1.05 15.85 -10.33
C LEU A 389 1.38 17.30 -9.99
N GLU A 390 1.16 18.26 -10.90
CA GLU A 390 1.29 19.69 -10.58
C GLU A 390 0.30 20.11 -9.49
N SER A 391 -0.93 19.61 -9.57
CA SER A 391 -1.98 19.89 -8.58
C SER A 391 -1.69 19.20 -7.24
N LEU A 392 -1.15 17.98 -7.27
CA LEU A 392 -0.66 17.29 -6.09
C LEU A 392 0.47 18.07 -5.42
N ARG A 393 1.54 18.43 -6.15
CA ARG A 393 2.67 19.20 -5.60
C ARG A 393 2.20 20.49 -4.93
N SER A 394 1.34 21.26 -5.61
CA SER A 394 0.76 22.48 -5.01
C SER A 394 -0.01 22.21 -3.72
N ARG A 395 -0.64 21.04 -3.56
CA ARG A 395 -1.33 20.66 -2.32
C ARG A 395 -0.35 20.25 -1.23
N LEU A 396 0.72 19.54 -1.59
CA LEU A 396 1.74 19.07 -0.65
C LEU A 396 2.63 20.22 -0.15
N ASP A 397 2.89 21.24 -0.96
CA ASP A 397 3.66 22.44 -0.59
C ASP A 397 3.03 23.22 0.60
N ASP A 398 1.75 23.02 0.87
CA ASP A 398 1.03 23.61 2.00
C ASP A 398 1.11 22.75 3.30
N LEU A 399 1.81 21.61 3.28
CA LEU A 399 1.90 20.65 4.38
C LEU A 399 3.33 20.55 4.91
N ASP A 400 3.55 21.02 6.15
CA ASP A 400 4.90 21.16 6.74
C ASP A 400 5.66 19.83 6.93
N ASN A 401 4.95 18.71 7.05
CA ASN A 401 5.51 17.39 7.36
C ASN A 401 5.30 16.35 6.24
N LEU A 402 4.88 16.79 5.05
CA LEU A 402 4.67 15.90 3.90
C LEU A 402 5.43 16.44 2.70
N SER A 403 6.59 15.84 2.39
CA SER A 403 7.41 16.23 1.24
C SER A 403 7.25 15.28 0.06
N TYR A 404 7.88 15.63 -1.06
CA TYR A 404 7.88 14.76 -2.23
C TYR A 404 9.25 14.62 -2.89
N TYR A 405 9.47 13.49 -3.55
CA TYR A 405 10.63 13.26 -4.41
C TYR A 405 10.15 12.83 -5.80
N MET A 406 10.27 13.73 -6.77
CA MET A 406 9.71 13.55 -8.11
C MET A 406 10.77 13.75 -9.20
N PRO A 407 11.57 12.72 -9.52
CA PRO A 407 12.52 12.75 -10.63
C PRO A 407 11.77 12.71 -11.97
N TYR A 408 12.45 13.08 -13.06
CA TYR A 408 11.76 13.18 -14.34
C TYR A 408 11.48 11.81 -14.97
N TYR A 409 12.53 10.99 -15.13
CA TYR A 409 12.47 9.74 -15.91
C TYR A 409 13.59 8.76 -15.53
N ARG A 410 13.30 7.46 -15.68
CA ARG A 410 14.28 6.39 -15.88
C ARG A 410 13.75 5.34 -16.86
N ASN A 411 14.62 4.55 -17.48
CA ASN A 411 14.18 3.55 -18.45
C ASN A 411 13.65 2.28 -17.77
N THR A 412 14.27 1.84 -16.67
CA THR A 412 13.80 0.65 -15.95
C THR A 412 12.39 0.82 -15.41
N ASN A 413 11.60 -0.26 -15.57
CA ASN A 413 10.24 -0.39 -15.06
C ASN A 413 9.33 0.75 -15.54
N THR A 414 9.56 1.29 -16.76
CA THR A 414 8.77 2.39 -17.35
C THR A 414 8.61 3.60 -16.42
N SER A 415 9.68 3.94 -15.70
CA SER A 415 9.67 4.99 -14.66
C SER A 415 8.66 4.75 -13.52
N HIS A 416 8.32 3.50 -13.24
CA HIS A 416 7.45 3.12 -12.14
C HIS A 416 8.29 2.60 -10.96
N CYS A 417 7.89 2.96 -9.73
CA CYS A 417 8.51 2.58 -8.46
C CYS A 417 9.96 3.03 -8.26
N LEU A 418 10.21 4.14 -7.57
CA LEU A 418 11.59 4.50 -7.19
C LEU A 418 12.25 3.45 -6.29
N THR A 419 11.46 2.76 -5.46
CA THR A 419 11.86 1.67 -4.56
C THR A 419 12.01 0.32 -5.25
N VAL A 420 12.01 0.27 -6.58
CA VAL A 420 12.44 -0.90 -7.37
C VAL A 420 13.82 -0.62 -7.94
N THR A 421 14.73 -1.61 -7.83
CA THR A 421 16.09 -1.51 -8.34
C THR A 421 16.08 -1.29 -9.86
N GLY A 422 16.56 -0.13 -10.32
CA GLY A 422 16.80 0.14 -11.73
C GLY A 422 18.16 -0.40 -12.20
N LEU A 423 18.27 -0.91 -13.43
CA LEU A 423 19.57 -1.29 -14.01
C LEU A 423 20.57 -0.11 -13.98
N GLU A 424 20.04 1.09 -14.17
CA GLU A 424 20.76 2.36 -14.20
C GLU A 424 21.25 2.80 -12.82
N ASP A 425 20.63 2.27 -11.76
CA ASP A 425 20.95 2.60 -10.37
C ASP A 425 22.14 1.78 -9.85
N VAL A 426 22.62 0.76 -10.60
CA VAL A 426 23.61 -0.24 -10.11
C VAL A 426 24.92 -0.30 -10.89
N GLY A 427 25.06 0.37 -12.05
CA GLY A 427 26.33 0.37 -12.81
C GLY A 427 26.17 0.45 -14.33
N SER A 428 27.30 0.57 -15.04
CA SER A 428 27.36 1.10 -16.41
C SER A 428 26.96 0.12 -17.54
N SER A 429 26.61 -1.12 -17.20
CA SER A 429 26.14 -2.10 -18.18
C SER A 429 25.29 -3.21 -17.55
N GLU A 430 24.40 -3.79 -18.34
CA GLU A 430 23.58 -4.98 -18.01
C GLU A 430 24.45 -6.17 -17.54
N LEU A 431 25.67 -6.32 -18.06
CA LEU A 431 26.61 -7.36 -17.65
C LEU A 431 27.24 -7.12 -16.27
N GLU A 432 27.48 -5.86 -15.87
CA GLU A 432 27.93 -5.51 -14.52
C GLU A 432 26.80 -5.70 -13.50
N PHE A 433 25.57 -5.33 -13.87
CA PHE A 433 24.36 -5.61 -13.07
C PHE A 433 24.21 -7.11 -12.82
N LEU A 434 24.26 -7.94 -13.87
CA LEU A 434 24.20 -9.40 -13.73
C LEU A 434 25.37 -9.95 -12.89
N GLY A 435 26.58 -9.40 -13.03
CA GLY A 435 27.75 -9.81 -12.24
C GLY A 435 27.63 -9.48 -10.74
N LEU A 436 27.13 -8.29 -10.39
CA LEU A 436 26.84 -7.89 -9.01
C LEU A 436 25.74 -8.77 -8.40
N PHE A 437 24.68 -9.05 -9.16
CA PHE A 437 23.60 -9.93 -8.75
C PHE A 437 24.08 -11.40 -8.55
N GLN A 438 25.11 -11.86 -9.26
CA GLN A 438 25.61 -13.25 -9.20
C GLN A 438 26.63 -13.52 -8.09
N GLU A 439 27.52 -12.57 -7.80
CA GLU A 439 28.65 -12.82 -6.90
C GLU A 439 28.39 -12.35 -5.47
N ASP A 440 27.68 -11.23 -5.31
CA ASP A 440 27.29 -10.67 -4.03
C ASP A 440 26.13 -9.67 -4.23
N PRO A 441 24.86 -10.10 -4.09
CA PRO A 441 23.72 -9.20 -4.24
C PRO A 441 23.73 -8.04 -3.23
N SER A 442 24.48 -8.18 -2.13
CA SER A 442 24.71 -7.08 -1.19
C SER A 442 25.73 -6.06 -1.70
N ALA A 443 26.49 -6.33 -2.76
CA ALA A 443 27.42 -5.39 -3.38
C ALA A 443 26.75 -4.47 -4.43
N ALA A 444 25.50 -4.73 -4.83
CA ALA A 444 24.72 -3.88 -5.70
C ALA A 444 24.35 -2.56 -5.00
N THR A 445 25.12 -1.49 -5.21
CA THR A 445 24.86 -0.20 -4.58
C THR A 445 23.58 0.43 -5.17
N TRP A 446 22.44 0.29 -4.51
CA TRP A 446 21.27 1.11 -4.84
C TRP A 446 21.42 2.47 -4.16
N THR A 447 21.73 3.49 -4.95
CA THR A 447 21.59 4.90 -4.53
C THR A 447 20.21 5.44 -4.87
N GLY A 448 19.49 4.77 -5.77
CA GLY A 448 18.26 5.26 -6.38
C GLY A 448 18.52 6.39 -7.37
N THR A 449 17.46 6.79 -8.07
CA THR A 449 17.54 7.83 -9.10
C THR A 449 18.02 9.17 -8.53
N GLU A 450 18.74 9.94 -9.35
CA GLU A 450 19.33 11.23 -9.03
C GLU A 450 18.42 12.39 -9.48
N ILE A 451 18.35 13.46 -8.67
CA ILE A 451 17.86 14.78 -9.09
C ILE A 451 19.01 15.79 -8.94
N GLU A 452 19.30 16.52 -10.00
CA GLU A 452 20.26 17.62 -9.97
C GLU A 452 19.62 18.88 -9.35
N THR A 453 20.24 19.42 -8.30
CA THR A 453 19.80 20.65 -7.64
C THR A 453 20.89 21.72 -7.66
N ASP A 454 20.54 22.97 -7.37
CA ASP A 454 21.52 24.05 -7.17
C ASP A 454 22.56 23.73 -6.07
N GLY A 455 22.20 22.86 -5.13
CA GLY A 455 23.05 22.40 -4.02
C GLY A 455 23.90 21.17 -4.33
N GLY A 456 23.76 20.58 -5.52
CA GLY A 456 24.36 19.31 -5.93
C GLY A 456 23.32 18.22 -6.21
N THR A 457 23.79 17.03 -6.55
CA THR A 457 22.96 15.86 -6.82
C THR A 457 22.35 15.33 -5.52
N VAL A 458 21.05 15.05 -5.52
CA VAL A 458 20.33 14.38 -4.43
C VAL A 458 19.78 13.07 -4.96
N THR A 459 20.25 11.96 -4.41
CA THR A 459 19.75 10.62 -4.74
C THR A 459 18.48 10.30 -3.95
N TYR A 460 17.70 9.33 -4.42
CA TYR A 460 16.53 8.89 -3.67
C TYR A 460 16.90 8.28 -2.31
N LYS A 461 18.07 7.63 -2.20
CA LYS A 461 18.61 7.20 -0.91
C LYS A 461 18.88 8.40 0.02
N ASP A 462 19.50 9.47 -0.48
CA ASP A 462 19.74 10.70 0.32
C ASP A 462 18.40 11.30 0.81
N PHE A 463 17.36 11.26 -0.03
CA PHE A 463 16.02 11.69 0.35
C PHE A 463 15.43 10.84 1.48
N ILE A 464 15.56 9.51 1.42
CA ILE A 464 15.11 8.61 2.49
C ILE A 464 15.91 8.87 3.78
N GLU A 465 17.23 9.08 3.69
CA GLU A 465 18.05 9.44 4.86
C GLU A 465 17.60 10.78 5.48
N GLN A 466 17.25 11.77 4.67
CA GLN A 466 16.69 13.04 5.14
C GLN A 466 15.28 12.86 5.75
N LEU A 467 14.45 11.99 5.17
CA LEU A 467 13.14 11.64 5.72
C LEU A 467 13.30 11.06 7.13
N LEU A 468 14.32 10.24 7.37
CA LEU A 468 14.62 9.60 8.64
C LEU A 468 15.37 10.48 9.66
N ASP A 469 15.81 11.69 9.26
CA ASP A 469 16.50 12.65 10.14
C ASP A 469 15.53 13.64 10.79
N ASP A 470 15.11 13.33 12.01
CA ASP A 470 14.22 14.19 12.81
C ASP A 470 14.83 15.56 13.17
N SER A 471 16.15 15.72 13.04
CA SER A 471 16.85 16.96 13.39
C SER A 471 16.87 17.99 12.26
N ALA A 472 16.60 17.56 11.03
CA ALA A 472 16.64 18.39 9.84
C ALA A 472 15.23 18.73 9.31
N PRO A 473 15.03 19.92 8.73
CA PRO A 473 13.79 20.23 8.02
C PRO A 473 13.64 19.29 6.82
N GLN A 474 12.41 18.83 6.61
CA GLN A 474 12.08 18.02 5.45
C GLN A 474 12.09 18.88 4.19
N GLN A 475 12.55 18.34 3.06
CA GLN A 475 12.62 19.05 1.78
C GLN A 475 11.95 18.23 0.69
N SER A 476 11.35 18.94 -0.27
CA SER A 476 10.80 18.36 -1.49
C SER A 476 11.76 18.59 -2.65
N TYR A 477 11.85 17.60 -3.53
CA TYR A 477 12.70 17.61 -4.72
C TYR A 477 11.84 17.29 -5.95
N TYR A 478 11.98 18.10 -7.00
CA TYR A 478 11.26 17.94 -8.26
C TYR A 478 12.16 18.27 -9.44
N GLU A 479 12.22 17.35 -10.39
CA GLU A 479 12.90 17.53 -11.67
C GLU A 479 11.85 17.72 -12.76
N GLY A 480 11.52 18.99 -13.05
CA GLY A 480 10.44 19.34 -13.98
C GLY A 480 10.82 19.45 -15.44
N THR A 481 12.07 19.17 -15.79
CA THR A 481 12.58 19.29 -17.16
C THR A 481 13.31 18.02 -17.56
N CYS A 482 13.36 17.76 -18.87
CA CYS A 482 14.14 16.66 -19.43
C CYS A 482 15.65 16.95 -19.49
N GLU A 483 16.16 18.00 -18.82
CA GLU A 483 17.55 18.44 -18.94
C GLU A 483 18.54 17.64 -18.06
N GLY A 484 18.06 16.65 -17.29
CA GLY A 484 18.85 15.78 -16.40
C GLY A 484 19.71 14.70 -17.10
N ARG A 485 20.38 13.84 -16.30
CA ARG A 485 21.30 12.78 -16.78
C ARG A 485 20.59 11.67 -17.56
N PHE A 486 19.32 11.40 -17.23
CA PHE A 486 18.49 10.35 -17.84
C PHE A 486 17.53 10.98 -18.86
N GLN A 487 18.08 11.52 -19.95
CA GLN A 487 17.30 12.21 -20.97
C GLN A 487 16.51 11.23 -21.86
N VAL A 488 15.22 11.50 -22.02
CA VAL A 488 14.56 11.31 -23.32
C VAL A 488 14.28 12.70 -23.89
N CYS A 489 15.30 13.30 -24.52
CA CYS A 489 15.13 14.43 -25.43
C CYS A 489 14.49 14.03 -26.78
N ALA A 490 13.73 12.93 -26.83
CA ALA A 490 13.06 12.45 -28.03
C ALA A 490 11.61 12.96 -28.17
N LEU A 491 11.32 14.15 -27.63
CA LEU A 491 10.15 14.93 -28.00
C LEU A 491 10.60 16.17 -28.79
N ASP A 492 11.43 15.96 -29.80
CA ASP A 492 11.42 16.88 -30.95
C ASP A 492 10.14 16.58 -31.73
N CYS A 493 9.17 17.50 -31.66
CA CYS A 493 7.85 17.36 -32.23
C CYS A 493 7.83 17.13 -33.76
N GLU A 494 8.97 17.28 -34.46
CA GLU A 494 9.10 16.94 -35.89
C GLU A 494 9.84 15.61 -36.17
N ALA A 495 10.55 15.03 -35.19
CA ALA A 495 11.35 13.80 -35.37
C ALA A 495 10.62 12.49 -35.00
N TYR A 496 9.37 12.60 -34.54
CA TYR A 496 8.52 11.48 -34.14
C TYR A 496 8.01 10.61 -35.32
N ASP A 497 8.42 10.94 -36.56
CA ASP A 497 8.08 10.21 -37.77
C ASP A 497 9.37 9.88 -38.55
N ALA A 498 10.05 8.79 -38.16
CA ALA A 498 10.76 7.87 -39.09
C ALA A 498 11.63 6.79 -38.41
N LEU A 499 12.33 7.07 -37.28
CA LEU A 499 13.45 6.19 -36.84
C LEU A 499 13.29 5.51 -35.47
N LEU A 500 12.39 5.96 -34.60
CA LEU A 500 11.91 5.12 -33.47
C LEU A 500 10.80 4.13 -33.88
N CYS A 501 10.28 4.29 -35.12
CA CYS A 501 9.64 3.22 -35.90
C CYS A 501 10.62 2.06 -36.25
N GLU A 502 11.93 2.23 -36.05
CA GLU A 502 12.94 1.23 -36.46
C GLU A 502 13.84 0.71 -35.32
N ALA A 503 13.82 1.31 -34.12
CA ALA A 503 14.61 0.84 -32.98
C ALA A 503 13.78 0.31 -31.79
N ALA A 504 12.44 0.32 -31.91
CA ALA A 504 11.59 -0.67 -31.25
C ALA A 504 11.52 -2.00 -32.06
N VAL A 505 12.45 -2.17 -33.03
CA VAL A 505 12.52 -3.29 -33.98
C VAL A 505 13.81 -4.14 -33.81
N GLU A 506 14.62 -3.89 -32.77
CA GLU A 506 15.53 -4.88 -32.17
C GLU A 506 15.44 -4.79 -30.65
#